data_AF-A0A1H4A5J5-F1
#
_entry.id   AF-A0A1H4A5J5-F1
#
_cell.length_a   1.000
_cell.length_b   1.000
_cell.length_c   1.000
_cell.angle_alpha   90.00
_cell.angle_beta   90.00
_cell.angle_gamma   90.00
#
_symmetry.space_group_name_H-M   'P 1'
#
loop_
_entity.id
_entity.type
_entity.pdbx_description
1 polymer ?
#
loop_
_entity_poly.entity_id
_entity_poly.type
_entity_poly.pdbx_seq_one_letter_code
_entity_poly.pdbx_strand_id
1 'polypeptide(L)' 'MVFYIVELQNVHAYAPAERIEAKSLTSAMRVASRNKFFYGTALKVGDAIDSRGFIKNTLAVKVDGKWYKFQQDDDY' A
#
# COMPACT_ATOMS: atom_id res chain seq x y z
N MET A 1 -1.64 -10.87 9.73
CA MET A 1 -2.67 -10.23 8.89
C MET A 1 -2.13 -10.14 7.48
N VAL A 2 -2.99 -10.26 6.48
CA VAL A 2 -2.58 -10.13 5.08
C VAL A 2 -2.66 -8.65 4.68
N PHE A 3 -1.61 -8.18 4.03
CA PHE A 3 -1.58 -6.87 3.40
C PHE A 3 -1.14 -7.03 1.95
N TYR A 4 -1.45 -6.03 1.15
CA TYR A 4 -1.07 -5.94 -0.25
C TYR A 4 -0.26 -4.67 -0.44
N ILE A 5 0.93 -4.80 -1.05
CA ILE A 5 1.83 -3.68 -1.29
C ILE A 5 2.09 -3.52 -2.79
N VAL A 6 2.26 -2.28 -3.23
CA VAL A 6 2.64 -2.01 -4.63
C VAL A 6 3.46 -0.74 -4.72
N GLU A 7 4.45 -0.77 -5.60
CA GLU A 7 5.23 0.40 -6.02
C GLU A 7 4.71 0.89 -7.38
N LEU A 8 4.47 2.18 -7.50
CA LEU A 8 3.79 2.80 -8.64
C LEU A 8 4.53 4.05 -9.09
N GLN A 9 4.45 4.38 -10.38
CA GLN A 9 5.03 5.63 -10.92
C GLN A 9 4.42 6.87 -10.24
N ASN A 10 3.12 6.85 -9.92
CA ASN A 10 2.41 7.91 -9.21
C ASN A 10 1.17 7.33 -8.49
N VAL A 11 0.50 8.14 -7.67
CA VAL A 11 -0.65 7.69 -6.87
C VAL A 11 -1.89 7.29 -7.68
N HIS A 12 -2.01 7.68 -8.95
CA HIS A 12 -3.14 7.34 -9.82
C HIS A 12 -2.84 6.17 -10.76
N ALA A 13 -1.62 5.63 -10.73
CA ALA A 13 -1.27 4.45 -11.50
C ALA A 13 -1.83 3.16 -10.85
N TYR A 14 -1.89 2.10 -11.67
CA TYR A 14 -2.35 0.77 -11.30
C TYR A 14 -1.32 -0.27 -11.69
N ALA A 15 -1.05 -1.20 -10.78
CA ALA A 15 -0.23 -2.38 -11.02
C ALA A 15 -0.66 -3.49 -10.05
N PRO A 16 -0.44 -4.77 -10.41
CA PRO A 16 -0.70 -5.88 -9.49
C PRO A 16 0.09 -5.72 -8.19
N ALA A 17 -0.58 -5.95 -7.07
CA ALA A 17 0.02 -5.88 -5.75
C ALA A 17 0.65 -7.21 -5.33
N GLU A 18 1.67 -7.11 -4.50
CA GLU A 18 2.31 -8.24 -3.82
C GLU A 18 1.60 -8.52 -2.48
N ARG A 19 1.23 -9.78 -2.26
CA ARG A 19 0.68 -10.25 -0.97
C ARG A 19 1.81 -10.42 0.03
N ILE A 20 1.68 -9.78 1.19
CA ILE A 20 2.62 -9.92 2.32
C ILE A 20 1.89 -10.29 3.61
N GLU A 21 2.60 -10.93 4.53
CA GLU A 21 2.11 -11.16 5.89
C GLU A 21 2.81 -10.23 6.87
N ALA A 22 2.02 -9.49 7.64
CA ALA A 22 2.54 -8.54 8.61
C ALA A 22 1.71 -8.54 9.91
N LYS A 23 2.30 -8.05 11.00
CA LYS A 23 1.67 -7.99 12.33
C LYS A 23 0.71 -6.80 12.48
N SER A 24 0.92 -5.74 11.72
CA SER A 24 0.17 -4.47 11.75
C SER A 24 0.40 -3.65 10.47
N LEU A 25 -0.44 -2.63 10.23
CA LEU A 25 -0.25 -1.68 9.12
C LEU A 25 1.13 -1.01 9.16
N THR A 26 1.59 -0.62 10.35
CA THR A 26 2.94 -0.05 10.53
C THR A 26 4.04 -1.02 10.10
N SER A 27 3.91 -2.31 10.41
CA SER A 27 4.87 -3.31 9.95
C SER A 27 4.81 -3.54 8.43
N ALA A 28 3.62 -3.51 7.83
CA ALA A 28 3.44 -3.59 6.38
C ALA A 28 4.07 -2.38 5.66
N MET A 29 3.85 -1.16 6.15
CA MET A 29 4.50 0.07 5.64
C MET A 29 6.03 0.00 5.70
N ARG A 30 6.59 -0.64 6.74
CA ARG A 30 8.04 -0.87 6.86
C ARG A 30 8.54 -1.90 5.84
N VAL A 31 7.78 -2.97 5.58
CA VAL A 31 8.11 -3.94 4.51
C VAL A 31 8.07 -3.26 3.15
N ALA A 32 6.99 -2.53 2.84
CA ALA A 32 6.85 -1.77 1.60
C ALA A 32 8.02 -0.79 1.39
N SER A 33 8.44 -0.07 2.44
CA SER A 33 9.57 0.86 2.34
C SER A 33 10.91 0.18 2.10
N ARG A 34 11.12 -1.03 2.63
CA ARG A 34 12.35 -1.82 2.44
C ARG A 34 12.42 -2.49 1.07
N ASN A 35 11.26 -2.81 0.50
CA ASN A 35 11.12 -3.40 -0.83
C ASN A 35 10.92 -2.36 -1.94
N LYS A 36 11.23 -1.08 -1.68
CA LYS A 36 11.16 -0.02 -2.69
C LYS A 36 12.41 -0.06 -3.57
N PHE A 37 12.24 -0.19 -4.88
CA PHE A 37 13.34 -0.33 -5.82
C PHE A 37 13.68 0.98 -6.55
N PHE A 38 12.73 1.88 -6.76
CA PHE A 38 12.93 3.08 -7.57
C PHE A 38 12.77 4.38 -6.75
N TYR A 39 13.44 5.45 -7.17
CA TYR A 39 13.21 6.79 -6.63
C TYR A 39 12.06 7.48 -7.39
N GLY A 40 11.39 8.44 -6.75
CA GLY A 40 10.26 9.19 -7.34
C GLY A 40 8.96 8.39 -7.49
N THR A 41 8.90 7.16 -6.98
CA THR A 41 7.69 6.32 -6.99
C THR A 41 6.84 6.51 -5.74
N ALA A 42 5.56 6.17 -5.88
CA ALA A 42 4.61 6.05 -4.78
C ALA A 42 4.52 4.61 -4.30
N LEU A 43 4.38 4.40 -2.98
CA LEU A 43 4.05 3.09 -2.42
C LEU A 43 2.60 3.09 -1.94
N LYS A 44 1.85 2.02 -2.17
CA LYS A 44 0.54 1.82 -1.56
C LYS A 44 0.52 0.56 -0.72
N VAL A 45 -0.27 0.58 0.35
CA VAL A 45 -0.58 -0.56 1.20
C VAL A 45 -2.09 -0.67 1.33
N GLY A 46 -2.64 -1.86 1.14
CA GLY A 46 -4.06 -2.17 1.30
C GLY A 46 -4.29 -3.51 1.98
N ASP A 47 -5.55 -3.85 2.22
CA ASP A 47 -5.99 -5.11 2.84
C ASP A 47 -6.81 -6.01 1.89
N ALA A 48 -7.15 -5.52 0.70
CA ALA A 48 -7.89 -6.25 -0.31
C ALA A 48 -7.43 -5.91 -1.72
N ILE A 49 -7.53 -6.89 -2.62
CA ILE A 49 -7.30 -6.75 -4.07
C ILE A 49 -8.54 -7.11 -4.87
N ASP A 50 -8.65 -6.57 -6.09
CA ASP A 50 -9.66 -6.97 -7.07
C ASP A 50 -9.24 -8.21 -7.89
N SER A 51 -10.07 -8.61 -8.86
CA SER A 51 -9.79 -9.77 -9.74
C SER A 51 -8.61 -9.57 -10.69
N ARG A 52 -8.10 -8.34 -10.82
CA ARG A 52 -6.92 -7.99 -11.61
C ARG A 52 -5.66 -7.88 -10.74
N GLY A 53 -5.80 -8.07 -9.43
CA GLY A 53 -4.71 -7.97 -8.45
C GLY A 53 -4.42 -6.54 -8.01
N PHE A 54 -5.28 -5.57 -8.31
CA PHE A 54 -5.08 -4.19 -7.90
C PHE A 54 -5.64 -3.94 -6.51
N ILE A 55 -4.96 -3.10 -5.72
CA ILE A 55 -5.43 -2.73 -4.38
C ILE A 55 -6.80 -2.06 -4.48
N LYS A 56 -7.81 -2.70 -3.88
CA LYS A 56 -9.20 -2.20 -3.84
C LYS A 56 -9.42 -1.25 -2.68
N ASN A 57 -8.90 -1.58 -1.50
CA ASN A 57 -9.01 -0.77 -0.30
C ASN A 57 -7.62 -0.32 0.16
N THR A 58 -7.36 0.98 0.04
CA THR A 58 -6.05 1.57 0.34
C THR A 58 -6.03 2.05 1.78
N LEU A 59 -5.12 1.51 2.59
CA LEU A 59 -4.94 1.89 3.98
C LEU A 59 -3.87 2.97 4.17
N ALA A 60 -2.84 2.97 3.32
CA ALA A 60 -1.80 3.98 3.35
C ALA A 60 -1.12 4.17 1.99
N VAL A 61 -0.67 5.40 1.73
CA VAL A 61 0.15 5.75 0.57
C VAL A 61 1.41 6.47 1.04
N LYS A 62 2.56 6.18 0.41
CA LYS A 62 3.79 6.95 0.56
C LYS A 62 4.07 7.74 -0.71
N VAL A 63 4.18 9.06 -0.59
CA VAL A 63 4.59 9.97 -1.67
C VAL A 63 5.64 10.91 -1.11
N ASP A 64 6.68 11.22 -1.88
CA ASP A 64 7.74 12.16 -1.48
C ASP A 64 8.35 11.86 -0.10
N GLY A 65 8.52 10.57 0.19
CA GLY A 65 9.08 10.10 1.47
C GLY A 65 8.09 10.08 2.65
N LYS A 66 6.89 10.66 2.51
CA LYS A 66 5.91 10.79 3.60
C LYS A 66 4.76 9.79 3.46
N TRP A 67 4.38 9.17 4.56
CA TRP A 67 3.20 8.30 4.64
C TRP A 67 1.93 9.09 4.96
N TYR A 68 0.86 8.80 4.24
CA TYR A 68 -0.51 9.26 4.45
C TYR A 68 -1.36 8.04 4.72
N LYS A 69 -2.05 8.01 5.85
CA LYS A 69 -2.94 6.90 6.24
C LYS A 69 -4.38 7.32 6.00
N PHE A 70 -5.18 6.40 5.51
CA PHE A 70 -6.62 6.57 5.39
C PHE A 70 -7.25 5.87 6.59
N GLN A 71 -7.93 6.64 7.44
CA GLN A 71 -8.77 6.06 8.48
C GLN A 71 -9.98 5.44 7.80
N GLN A 72 -10.31 4.21 8.19
CA GLN A 72 -11.69 3.75 8.05
C GLN A 72 -12.47 4.59 9.04
N ASP A 73 -13.25 5.54 8.53
CA ASP A 73 -14.32 6.10 9.34
C ASP A 73 -15.25 4.92 9.64
N ASP A 74 -15.16 4.41 10.88
CA ASP A 74 -16.15 3.50 11.42
C ASP A 74 -17.44 4.33 11.53
N ASP A 75 -18.23 4.34 10.45
CA ASP A 75 -19.56 4.94 10.42
C ASP A 75 -20.39 4.32 11.57
N TYR A 76 -20.91 5.21 12.42
CA TYR A 76 -21.64 4.98 13.67
C TYR A 76 -22.96 4.21 13.48
#